data_AF-A0A0N5D2P8-F1
#
_entry.id   AF-A0A0N5D2P8-F1
#
_cell.length_a   1.000
_cell.length_b   1.000
_cell.length_c   1.000
_cell.angle_alpha   90.00
_cell.angle_beta   90.00
_cell.angle_gamma   90.00
#
_symmetry.space_group_name_H-M   'P 1'
#
loop_
_entity.id
_entity.type
_entity.pdbx_description
1 polymer ?
#
loop_
_entity_poly.entity_id
_entity_poly.type
_entity_poly.pdbx_seq_one_letter_code
_entity_poly.pdbx_strand_id
1 'polypeptide(L)'
;MRKYYCLLDRAVGNSNKNYDRNDGDNKADYDLPIVRYEKPLQKNAKHVIDVMKRLHFMTTVEMHRELKKAHIDSSGNTTQLYKRLKKYFRKELAIIRSNQSLANKTHLLYKYLVVVDFECTCDSESNNYDHEIIEFPAVLIDVRKKSIVNTSVSILNEVDIFHSYVRPVHNPQLTEFCSKLTGITQEMVDSALPFVDVLDSFRTWMQMYCLGEREAYFAFVTDGPWDIAKFLQMQCIQSQLDPVPHEFRAYINIRKSFANKYCRGRSIPKINLTGMLTALNMTFEGREHCGLDDSKNIARIVIKMIMDRSEIRINEKLVRVKENEKETMLPLEMSREDRDRLAWKDNLPYRVHQISRESFISDEYLDCDTCDENQ
;
A
#
# COMPACT_ATOMS: atom_id res chain seq x y z
N MET A 1 -41.24 -14.46 4.74
CA MET A 1 -42.66 -14.84 4.53
C MET A 1 -42.97 -14.67 3.05
N ARG A 2 -43.50 -15.71 2.38
CA ARG A 2 -44.11 -15.76 1.02
C ARG A 2 -43.14 -15.57 -0.18
N LYS A 3 -42.81 -16.65 -0.91
CA LYS A 3 -43.56 -17.38 -1.96
C LYS A 3 -43.94 -16.50 -3.17
N TYR A 4 -43.39 -16.85 -4.33
CA TYR A 4 -44.07 -16.74 -5.62
C TYR A 4 -44.09 -18.13 -6.28
N TYR A 5 -45.31 -18.60 -6.55
CA TYR A 5 -45.69 -19.73 -7.40
C TYR A 5 -45.57 -19.33 -8.88
N CYS A 6 -45.42 -20.25 -9.84
CA CYS A 6 -46.44 -20.93 -10.67
C CYS A 6 -45.74 -21.17 -12.04
N LEU A 7 -46.03 -22.12 -12.93
CA LEU A 7 -47.00 -23.21 -13.08
C LEU A 7 -46.63 -23.94 -14.40
N LEU A 8 -47.18 -25.15 -14.57
CA LEU A 8 -47.68 -25.83 -15.79
C LEU A 8 -47.34 -27.32 -15.67
N ASP A 9 -48.23 -28.16 -15.11
CA ASP A 9 -49.49 -28.72 -15.65
C ASP A 9 -49.26 -30.18 -16.08
N ARG A 10 -49.68 -31.17 -15.29
CA ARG A 10 -51.00 -31.85 -15.24
C ARG A 10 -51.22 -32.83 -16.40
N ALA A 11 -51.26 -34.12 -16.05
CA ALA A 11 -52.17 -35.10 -16.64
C ALA A 11 -52.57 -36.13 -15.56
N VAL A 12 -53.86 -36.45 -15.57
CA VAL A 12 -54.66 -37.23 -14.62
C VAL A 12 -54.68 -38.71 -15.03
N GLY A 13 -54.79 -39.65 -14.08
CA GLY A 13 -55.09 -41.05 -14.40
C GLY A 13 -55.15 -41.95 -13.17
N ASN A 14 -56.36 -42.22 -12.72
CA ASN A 14 -56.73 -43.07 -11.58
C ASN A 14 -56.66 -44.56 -11.97
N SER A 15 -56.34 -45.47 -11.03
CA SER A 15 -57.04 -46.74 -10.74
C SER A 15 -56.16 -47.93 -10.28
N ASN A 16 -56.67 -48.60 -9.25
CA ASN A 16 -56.22 -49.84 -8.60
C ASN A 16 -56.05 -51.04 -9.55
N LYS A 17 -55.09 -51.93 -9.25
CA LYS A 17 -55.34 -53.37 -9.02
C LYS A 17 -54.08 -54.14 -8.54
N ASN A 18 -54.31 -54.99 -7.53
CA ASN A 18 -53.43 -56.06 -7.05
C ASN A 18 -53.20 -57.13 -8.13
N TYR A 19 -51.98 -57.69 -8.25
CA TYR A 19 -51.62 -59.06 -7.83
C TYR A 19 -50.25 -59.49 -8.39
N ASP A 20 -49.56 -60.27 -7.56
CA ASP A 20 -48.54 -61.27 -7.82
C ASP A 20 -47.07 -60.92 -8.12
N ARG A 21 -46.25 -61.64 -7.33
CA ARG A 21 -44.80 -61.68 -7.26
C ARG A 21 -44.22 -62.39 -8.49
N ASN A 22 -43.12 -61.87 -9.00
CA ASN A 22 -41.93 -62.69 -9.24
C ASN A 22 -40.70 -61.79 -9.39
N ASP A 23 -39.66 -62.16 -8.65
CA ASP A 23 -38.36 -61.51 -8.59
C ASP A 23 -37.70 -61.46 -9.98
N GLY A 24 -37.50 -60.24 -10.45
CA GLY A 24 -36.62 -59.91 -11.57
C GLY A 24 -35.89 -58.65 -11.18
N ASP A 25 -34.69 -58.81 -10.64
CA ASP A 25 -33.80 -57.76 -10.16
C ASP A 25 -33.32 -56.90 -11.35
N ASN A 26 -34.18 -56.02 -11.85
CA ASN A 26 -33.82 -54.95 -12.78
C ASN A 26 -33.57 -53.69 -11.95
N LYS A 27 -32.38 -53.61 -11.33
CA LYS A 27 -31.80 -52.32 -10.96
C LYS A 27 -31.63 -51.51 -12.23
N ALA A 28 -32.54 -50.56 -12.47
CA ALA A 28 -32.30 -49.51 -13.42
C ALA A 28 -31.04 -48.77 -12.98
N ASP A 29 -29.97 -48.98 -13.73
CA ASP A 29 -28.68 -48.30 -13.57
C ASP A 29 -28.92 -46.83 -13.95
N TYR A 30 -29.27 -46.00 -12.96
CA TYR A 30 -29.31 -44.57 -13.16
C TYR A 30 -27.87 -44.08 -13.17
N ASP A 31 -27.25 -44.20 -14.35
CA ASP A 31 -25.97 -43.60 -14.66
C ASP A 31 -26.17 -42.07 -14.68
N LEU A 32 -26.05 -41.44 -13.49
CA LEU A 32 -26.02 -40.00 -13.39
C LEU A 32 -24.78 -39.54 -14.17
N PRO A 33 -24.94 -38.68 -15.20
CA PRO A 33 -23.80 -38.24 -15.97
C PRO A 33 -22.80 -37.60 -15.01
N ILE A 34 -21.59 -38.15 -14.97
CA ILE A 34 -20.48 -37.55 -14.25
C ILE A 34 -20.18 -36.22 -14.95
N VAL A 35 -20.76 -35.14 -14.44
CA VAL A 35 -20.38 -33.79 -14.82
C VAL A 35 -18.99 -33.59 -14.28
N ARG A 36 -17.98 -33.77 -15.14
CA ARG A 36 -16.61 -33.42 -14.81
C ARG A 36 -16.62 -31.97 -14.36
N TYR A 37 -16.08 -31.70 -13.17
CA TYR A 37 -15.87 -30.34 -12.72
C TYR A 37 -14.93 -29.64 -13.71
N GLU A 38 -15.52 -28.87 -14.61
CA GLU A 38 -14.79 -27.93 -15.43
C GLU A 38 -14.45 -26.74 -14.54
N LYS A 39 -13.16 -26.55 -14.30
CA LYS A 39 -12.64 -25.36 -13.61
C LYS A 39 -13.27 -24.13 -14.28
N PRO A 40 -13.89 -23.19 -13.54
CA PRO A 40 -14.62 -22.08 -14.12
C PRO A 40 -13.79 -21.42 -15.23
N LEU A 41 -14.39 -21.23 -16.41
CA LEU A 41 -13.79 -20.48 -17.52
C LEU A 41 -13.20 -19.19 -16.94
N GLN A 42 -11.87 -19.10 -16.88
CA GLN A 42 -11.20 -17.89 -16.46
C GLN A 42 -11.61 -16.79 -17.43
N LYS A 43 -12.48 -15.89 -16.97
CA LYS A 43 -12.75 -14.63 -17.67
C LYS A 43 -11.41 -14.02 -18.07
N ASN A 44 -11.30 -13.57 -19.32
CA ASN A 44 -10.03 -13.21 -19.95
C ASN A 44 -9.21 -12.27 -19.06
N ALA A 45 -8.20 -12.81 -18.36
CA ALA A 45 -7.45 -12.06 -17.35
C ALA A 45 -6.71 -10.86 -17.95
N LYS A 46 -6.24 -10.99 -19.19
CA LYS A 46 -5.59 -9.88 -19.92
C LYS A 46 -6.56 -8.72 -20.14
N HIS A 47 -7.82 -9.02 -20.45
CA HIS A 47 -8.85 -8.01 -20.66
C HIS A 47 -9.20 -7.25 -19.37
N VAL A 48 -9.35 -7.96 -18.24
CA VAL A 48 -9.62 -7.32 -16.95
C VAL A 48 -8.47 -6.38 -16.55
N ILE A 49 -7.23 -6.83 -16.71
CA ILE A 49 -6.03 -6.02 -16.44
C ILE A 49 -5.97 -4.80 -17.37
N ASP A 50 -6.26 -4.97 -18.66
CA ASP A 50 -6.31 -3.87 -19.63
C ASP A 50 -7.34 -2.81 -19.24
N VAL A 51 -8.59 -3.22 -18.98
CA VAL A 51 -9.67 -2.32 -18.58
C VAL A 51 -9.29 -1.54 -17.33
N MET A 52 -8.73 -2.21 -16.31
CA MET A 52 -8.29 -1.54 -15.08
C MET A 52 -7.17 -0.52 -15.32
N LYS A 53 -6.21 -0.81 -16.21
CA LYS A 53 -5.11 0.12 -16.54
C LYS A 53 -5.56 1.41 -17.22
N ARG A 54 -6.61 1.36 -18.04
CA ARG A 54 -7.13 2.54 -18.76
C ARG A 54 -8.40 3.13 -18.14
N LEU A 55 -8.91 2.58 -17.04
CA LEU A 55 -10.20 2.93 -16.41
C LEU A 55 -10.37 4.45 -16.20
N HIS A 56 -9.34 5.11 -15.66
CA HIS A 56 -9.36 6.55 -15.38
C HIS A 56 -9.33 7.44 -16.64
N PHE A 57 -8.91 6.88 -17.78
CA PHE A 57 -8.79 7.60 -19.05
C PHE A 57 -9.90 7.20 -20.04
N MET A 58 -10.86 6.37 -19.62
CA MET A 58 -11.95 5.93 -20.49
C MET A 58 -12.93 7.07 -20.76
N THR A 59 -13.36 7.18 -22.00
CA THR A 59 -14.51 7.99 -22.40
C THR A 59 -15.83 7.33 -21.98
N THR A 60 -16.90 8.11 -21.86
CA THR A 60 -18.25 7.59 -21.55
C THR A 60 -18.69 6.50 -22.53
N VAL A 61 -18.35 6.65 -23.82
CA VAL A 61 -18.65 5.67 -24.87
C VAL A 61 -17.92 4.34 -24.63
N GLU A 62 -16.66 4.40 -24.22
CA GLU A 62 -15.90 3.20 -23.86
C GLU A 62 -16.47 2.53 -22.61
N MET A 63 -16.84 3.31 -21.59
CA MET A 63 -17.47 2.77 -20.37
C MET A 63 -18.78 2.03 -20.68
N HIS A 64 -19.65 2.62 -21.51
CA HIS A 64 -20.87 1.93 -21.97
C HIS A 64 -20.55 0.63 -22.71
N ARG A 65 -19.53 0.62 -23.57
CA ARG A 65 -19.12 -0.56 -24.33
C ARG A 65 -18.66 -1.68 -23.40
N GLU A 66 -17.83 -1.38 -22.40
CA GLU A 66 -17.33 -2.38 -21.45
C GLU A 66 -18.44 -2.89 -20.52
N LEU A 67 -19.34 -2.03 -20.03
CA LEU A 67 -20.50 -2.46 -19.23
C LEU A 67 -21.42 -3.40 -20.03
N LYS A 68 -21.69 -3.10 -21.30
CA LYS A 68 -22.49 -3.96 -22.19
C LYS A 68 -21.83 -5.32 -22.41
N LYS A 69 -20.51 -5.36 -22.67
CA LYS A 69 -19.75 -6.62 -22.81
C LYS A 69 -19.79 -7.45 -21.53
N ALA A 70 -19.79 -6.82 -20.37
CA ALA A 70 -19.88 -7.48 -19.07
C ALA A 70 -21.32 -7.87 -18.67
N HIS A 71 -22.33 -7.57 -19.51
CA HIS A 71 -23.75 -7.75 -19.24
C HIS A 71 -24.22 -7.04 -17.96
N ILE A 72 -23.75 -5.81 -17.77
CA ILE A 72 -24.11 -4.94 -16.64
C ILE A 72 -24.93 -3.77 -17.16
N ASP A 73 -25.85 -3.27 -16.33
CA ASP A 73 -26.59 -2.05 -16.61
C ASP A 73 -25.63 -0.92 -17.04
N SER A 74 -25.90 -0.37 -18.22
CA SER A 74 -25.10 0.69 -18.84
C SER A 74 -25.88 2.00 -18.92
N SER A 75 -26.93 2.17 -18.13
CA SER A 75 -27.64 3.44 -17.99
C SER A 75 -26.98 4.35 -16.94
N GLY A 76 -27.23 5.66 -17.06
CA GLY A 76 -26.75 6.67 -16.13
C GLY A 76 -25.72 7.63 -16.73
N ASN A 77 -25.31 8.60 -15.91
CA ASN A 77 -24.27 9.57 -16.27
C ASN A 77 -22.86 8.96 -16.15
N THR A 78 -21.84 9.66 -16.65
CA THR A 78 -20.45 9.20 -16.66
C THR A 78 -19.96 8.72 -15.30
N THR A 79 -20.26 9.45 -14.22
CA THR A 79 -19.86 9.09 -12.85
C THR A 79 -20.50 7.79 -12.38
N GLN A 80 -21.79 7.58 -12.67
CA GLN A 80 -22.51 6.35 -12.35
C GLN A 80 -21.94 5.14 -13.12
N LEU A 81 -21.67 5.32 -14.42
CA LEU A 81 -21.06 4.29 -15.27
C LEU A 81 -19.68 3.91 -14.77
N TYR A 82 -18.84 4.91 -14.48
CA TYR A 82 -17.50 4.73 -13.93
C TYR A 82 -17.53 3.95 -12.61
N LYS A 83 -18.35 4.36 -11.63
CA LYS A 83 -18.48 3.68 -10.34
C LYS A 83 -18.90 2.21 -10.52
N ARG A 84 -19.82 1.93 -11.43
CA ARG A 84 -20.31 0.57 -11.70
C ARG A 84 -19.23 -0.28 -12.38
N LEU A 85 -18.54 0.27 -13.37
CA LEU A 85 -17.46 -0.38 -14.10
C LEU A 85 -16.29 -0.69 -13.17
N LYS A 86 -15.84 0.31 -12.40
CA LYS A 86 -14.79 0.21 -11.37
C LYS A 86 -15.12 -0.91 -10.37
N LYS A 87 -16.33 -0.92 -9.81
CA LYS A 87 -16.78 -1.96 -8.86
C LYS A 87 -16.71 -3.37 -9.45
N TYR A 88 -17.19 -3.55 -10.69
CA TYR A 88 -17.17 -4.87 -11.33
C TYR A 88 -15.75 -5.34 -11.63
N PHE A 89 -14.96 -4.54 -12.35
CA PHE A 89 -13.63 -4.96 -12.80
C PHE A 89 -12.64 -5.11 -11.63
N ARG A 90 -12.81 -4.38 -10.52
CA ARG A 90 -12.06 -4.64 -9.28
C ARG A 90 -12.37 -6.00 -8.67
N LYS A 91 -13.64 -6.41 -8.64
CA LYS A 91 -14.03 -7.73 -8.13
C LYS A 91 -13.42 -8.84 -9.00
N GLU A 92 -13.46 -8.67 -10.32
CA GLU A 92 -12.85 -9.62 -11.26
C GLU A 92 -11.31 -9.66 -11.11
N LEU A 93 -10.68 -8.49 -10.98
CA LEU A 93 -9.24 -8.38 -10.75
C LEU A 93 -8.83 -9.06 -9.46
N ALA A 94 -9.63 -8.89 -8.40
CA ALA A 94 -9.39 -9.53 -7.11
C ALA A 94 -9.44 -11.05 -7.20
N ILE A 95 -10.38 -11.61 -7.97
CA ILE A 95 -10.47 -13.06 -8.23
C ILE A 95 -9.26 -13.56 -9.03
N ILE A 96 -8.81 -12.80 -10.04
CA ILE A 96 -7.64 -13.16 -10.85
C ILE A 96 -6.36 -13.16 -9.98
N ARG A 97 -6.17 -12.10 -9.20
CA ARG A 97 -4.99 -11.92 -8.33
C ARG A 97 -5.01 -12.83 -7.12
N SER A 98 -6.17 -13.18 -6.54
CA SER A 98 -6.25 -14.11 -5.41
C SER A 98 -5.87 -15.54 -5.81
N ASN A 99 -6.23 -15.95 -7.04
CA ASN A 99 -5.83 -17.22 -7.63
C ASN A 99 -4.34 -17.27 -8.04
N GLN A 100 -3.67 -16.12 -8.07
CA GLN A 100 -2.23 -16.04 -8.27
C GLN A 100 -1.54 -15.86 -6.92
N SER A 101 -0.61 -16.76 -6.58
CA SER A 101 0.27 -16.51 -5.45
C SER A 101 1.10 -15.24 -5.72
N LEU A 102 0.86 -14.19 -4.93
CA LEU A 102 1.67 -12.97 -4.90
C LEU A 102 2.97 -13.18 -4.13
N ALA A 103 3.06 -14.23 -3.30
CA ALA A 103 4.33 -14.67 -2.76
C ALA A 103 5.27 -14.94 -3.94
N ASN A 104 6.46 -14.32 -3.91
CA ASN A 104 7.51 -14.40 -4.96
C ASN A 104 7.27 -13.48 -6.17
N LYS A 105 6.24 -12.62 -6.16
CA LYS A 105 5.86 -11.81 -7.32
C LYS A 105 5.79 -10.31 -7.05
N THR A 106 6.58 -9.80 -6.11
CA THR A 106 6.74 -8.35 -5.88
C THR A 106 7.07 -7.59 -7.17
N HIS A 107 7.86 -8.20 -8.07
CA HIS A 107 8.21 -7.65 -9.39
C HIS A 107 7.03 -7.48 -10.37
N LEU A 108 5.86 -8.06 -10.06
CA LEU A 108 4.63 -7.82 -10.80
C LEU A 108 3.85 -6.61 -10.27
N LEU A 109 4.12 -6.21 -9.02
CA LEU A 109 3.49 -5.07 -8.36
C LEU A 109 4.28 -3.80 -8.62
N TYR A 110 5.61 -3.89 -8.52
CA TYR A 110 6.50 -2.74 -8.63
C TYR A 110 7.70 -3.07 -9.52
N LYS A 111 8.10 -2.10 -10.34
CA LYS A 111 9.40 -2.08 -11.00
C LYS A 111 10.47 -1.66 -10.00
N TYR A 112 10.19 -0.62 -9.23
CA TYR A 112 11.09 -0.06 -8.23
C TYR A 112 10.44 0.06 -6.85
N LEU A 113 11.25 0.01 -5.80
CA LEU A 113 10.85 0.46 -4.46
C LEU A 113 11.75 1.63 -4.07
N VAL A 114 11.17 2.64 -3.43
CA VAL A 114 11.90 3.83 -2.97
C VAL A 114 11.92 3.78 -1.44
N VAL A 115 13.07 3.50 -0.86
CA VAL A 115 13.25 3.45 0.59
C VAL A 115 13.59 4.83 1.09
N VAL A 116 12.87 5.32 2.10
CA VAL A 116 13.11 6.63 2.73
C VAL A 116 13.10 6.48 4.25
N ASP A 117 13.93 7.27 4.92
CA ASP A 117 14.04 7.34 6.38
C ASP A 117 14.46 8.77 6.76
N PHE A 118 13.53 9.58 7.27
CA PHE A 118 13.79 10.99 7.52
C PHE A 118 14.43 11.20 8.87
N GLU A 119 15.49 12.02 8.93
CA GLU A 119 15.92 12.63 10.18
C GLU A 119 15.23 13.97 10.37
N CYS A 120 14.87 14.27 11.63
CA CYS A 120 14.13 15.47 11.99
C CYS A 120 14.78 16.21 13.16
N THR A 121 14.54 17.51 13.26
CA THR A 121 14.82 18.27 14.49
C THR A 121 14.15 17.58 15.68
N CYS A 122 14.85 17.48 16.81
CA CYS A 122 14.33 16.81 18.00
C CYS A 122 14.93 17.37 19.29
N ASP A 123 14.27 17.08 20.40
CA ASP A 123 14.68 17.47 21.74
C ASP A 123 14.43 16.31 22.70
N SER A 124 15.37 16.05 23.61
CA SER A 124 15.26 15.02 24.64
C SER A 124 14.23 15.36 25.73
N GLU A 125 13.92 16.64 25.94
CA GLU A 125 13.06 17.10 27.03
C GLU A 125 11.59 17.26 26.59
N SER A 126 11.31 17.34 25.29
CA SER A 126 9.97 17.55 24.75
C SER A 126 9.47 16.36 23.94
N ASN A 127 8.44 15.69 24.46
CA ASN A 127 7.72 14.64 23.72
C ASN A 127 6.79 15.20 22.62
N ASN A 128 6.43 16.49 22.71
CA ASN A 128 5.57 17.20 21.77
C ASN A 128 6.36 18.30 21.06
N TYR A 129 7.48 17.90 20.44
CA TYR A 129 8.35 18.79 19.69
C TYR A 129 7.83 19.01 18.28
N ASP A 130 7.90 20.25 17.78
CA ASP A 130 7.51 20.62 16.41
C ASP A 130 8.62 20.23 15.43
N HIS A 131 8.72 18.92 15.18
CA HIS A 131 9.71 18.32 14.29
C HIS A 131 9.64 18.89 12.87
N GLU A 132 10.80 19.21 12.31
CA GLU A 132 11.03 19.55 10.91
C GLU A 132 12.04 18.55 10.32
N ILE A 133 11.83 18.13 9.09
CA ILE A 133 12.77 17.25 8.37
C ILE A 133 14.07 18.02 8.13
N ILE A 134 15.20 17.40 8.47
CA ILE A 134 16.56 17.95 8.30
C ILE A 134 17.46 17.06 7.44
N GLU A 135 17.05 15.82 7.15
CA GLU A 135 17.68 14.93 6.18
C GLU A 135 16.60 14.23 5.35
N PHE A 136 16.74 14.27 4.03
CA PHE A 136 15.88 13.61 3.05
C PHE A 136 16.70 12.64 2.20
N PRO A 137 16.87 11.39 2.65
CA PRO A 137 17.46 10.32 1.85
C PRO A 137 16.38 9.54 1.06
N ALA A 138 16.76 9.03 -0.11
CA ALA A 138 16.00 8.00 -0.80
C ALA A 138 16.91 7.01 -1.53
N VAL A 139 16.66 5.71 -1.32
CA VAL A 139 17.42 4.62 -1.92
C VAL A 139 16.52 3.81 -2.87
N LEU A 140 16.91 3.70 -4.13
CA LEU A 140 16.11 3.05 -5.17
C LEU A 140 16.47 1.56 -5.32
N ILE A 141 15.50 0.67 -5.17
CA ILE A 141 15.68 -0.78 -5.36
C ILE A 141 15.06 -1.21 -6.69
N ASP A 142 15.82 -1.90 -7.55
CA ASP A 142 15.28 -2.65 -8.69
C ASP A 142 14.76 -4.01 -8.20
N VAL A 143 13.43 -4.17 -8.23
CA VAL A 143 12.77 -5.36 -7.66
C VAL A 143 13.10 -6.63 -8.44
N ARG A 144 13.33 -6.54 -9.76
CA ARG A 144 13.67 -7.69 -10.59
C ARG A 144 15.11 -8.13 -10.33
N LYS A 145 16.04 -7.16 -10.35
CA LYS A 145 17.46 -7.39 -10.09
C LYS A 145 17.75 -7.74 -8.63
N LYS A 146 16.87 -7.35 -7.69
CA LYS A 146 17.02 -7.54 -6.24
C LYS A 146 18.30 -6.87 -5.74
N SER A 147 18.53 -5.65 -6.21
CA SER A 147 19.69 -4.85 -5.85
C SER A 147 19.27 -3.39 -5.75
N ILE A 148 20.07 -2.60 -5.05
CA ILE A 148 19.99 -1.15 -5.18
C ILE A 148 20.40 -0.80 -6.63
N VAL A 149 19.77 0.22 -7.19
CA VAL A 149 20.06 0.70 -8.54
C VAL A 149 21.45 1.34 -8.54
N ASN A 150 22.31 0.91 -9.47
CA ASN A 150 23.57 1.57 -9.77
C ASN A 150 23.43 2.19 -11.16
N THR A 151 23.83 3.45 -11.34
CA THR A 151 23.79 4.11 -12.63
C THR A 151 24.93 3.57 -13.50
N SER A 152 24.64 3.05 -14.69
CA SER A 152 25.66 2.55 -15.64
C SER A 152 26.57 3.63 -16.23
N VAL A 153 26.44 4.89 -15.77
CA VAL A 153 27.21 6.05 -16.25
C VAL A 153 28.43 6.34 -15.36
N SER A 154 28.44 5.87 -14.10
CA SER A 154 29.62 6.03 -13.24
C SER A 154 30.54 4.82 -13.39
N ILE A 155 31.77 5.08 -13.85
CA ILE A 155 32.86 4.09 -14.00
C ILE A 155 33.27 3.50 -12.63
N LEU A 156 32.74 4.05 -11.52
CA LEU A 156 33.11 3.75 -10.14
C LEU A 156 32.11 2.90 -9.34
N ASN A 157 31.09 2.28 -9.97
CA ASN A 157 30.07 1.49 -9.25
C ASN A 157 29.33 2.27 -8.14
N GLU A 158 29.07 3.56 -8.34
CA GLU A 158 28.32 4.35 -7.37
C GLU A 158 26.81 4.00 -7.44
N VAL A 159 26.22 3.86 -6.26
CA VAL A 159 24.80 3.56 -6.06
C VAL A 159 23.99 4.82 -6.34
N ASP A 160 22.93 4.74 -7.14
CA ASP A 160 22.08 5.91 -7.41
C ASP A 160 21.10 6.13 -6.25
N ILE A 161 21.34 7.22 -5.53
CA ILE A 161 20.70 7.58 -4.27
C ILE A 161 20.38 9.07 -4.36
N PHE A 162 19.19 9.46 -3.89
CA PHE A 162 18.91 10.85 -3.58
C PHE A 162 19.29 11.12 -2.12
N HIS A 163 20.03 12.18 -1.87
CA HIS A 163 20.36 12.61 -0.51
C HIS A 163 20.46 14.13 -0.46
N SER A 164 19.74 14.73 0.48
CA SER A 164 19.83 16.15 0.75
C SER A 164 19.61 16.41 2.23
N TYR A 165 20.39 17.31 2.82
CA TYR A 165 19.98 17.97 4.04
C TYR A 165 18.87 18.98 3.73
N VAL A 166 18.10 19.33 4.75
CA VAL A 166 16.99 20.27 4.66
C VAL A 166 17.15 21.34 5.73
N ARG A 167 16.95 22.61 5.36
CA ARG A 167 17.03 23.72 6.30
C ARG A 167 15.71 23.89 7.06
N PRO A 168 15.68 23.69 8.40
CA PRO A 168 14.50 23.96 9.21
C PRO A 168 14.27 25.48 9.32
N VAL A 169 12.99 25.88 9.36
CA VAL A 169 12.56 27.29 9.41
C VAL A 169 11.95 27.65 10.76
N HIS A 170 11.20 26.73 11.38
CA HIS A 170 10.56 26.97 12.68
C HIS A 170 11.54 26.82 13.84
N ASN A 171 12.38 25.78 13.81
CA ASN A 171 13.42 25.48 14.78
C ASN A 171 14.79 25.48 14.07
N PRO A 172 15.29 26.65 13.62
CA PRO A 172 16.49 26.72 12.78
C PRO A 172 17.77 26.31 13.52
N GLN A 173 17.79 26.33 14.85
CA GLN A 173 18.94 25.94 15.66
C GLN A 173 18.74 24.51 16.17
N LEU A 174 19.64 23.61 15.76
CA LEU A 174 19.62 22.22 16.21
C LEU A 174 19.98 22.14 17.70
N THR A 175 19.23 21.35 18.45
CA THR A 175 19.61 21.03 19.82
C THR A 175 20.89 20.20 19.84
N GLU A 176 21.65 20.26 20.95
CA GLU A 176 22.84 19.43 21.11
C GLU A 176 22.48 17.93 21.05
N PHE A 177 21.31 17.56 21.59
CA PHE A 177 20.78 16.20 21.51
C PHE A 177 20.57 15.76 20.06
N CYS A 178 19.89 16.58 19.26
CA CYS A 178 19.61 16.29 17.85
C CYS A 178 20.90 16.10 17.04
N SER A 179 21.85 17.02 17.18
CA SER A 179 23.13 16.95 16.47
C SER A 179 23.95 15.72 16.90
N LYS A 180 23.94 15.35 18.19
CA LYS A 180 24.62 14.13 18.66
C LYS A 180 23.94 12.85 18.18
N LEU A 181 22.61 12.81 18.18
CA LEU A 181 21.83 11.67 17.74
C LEU A 181 22.03 11.44 16.24
N THR A 182 21.76 12.45 15.42
CA THR A 182 21.76 12.34 13.95
C THR A 182 23.14 12.46 13.32
N GLY A 183 24.09 13.11 14.00
CA GLY A 183 25.39 13.46 13.43
C GLY A 183 25.34 14.65 12.48
N ILE A 184 24.17 15.26 12.29
CA ILE A 184 23.97 16.44 11.44
C ILE A 184 24.46 17.67 12.21
N THR A 185 25.25 18.51 11.54
CA THR A 185 25.78 19.74 12.14
C THR A 185 24.92 20.95 11.78
N GLN A 186 25.04 22.01 12.58
CA GLN A 186 24.35 23.28 12.30
C GLN A 186 24.75 23.84 10.92
N GLU A 187 26.03 23.76 10.55
CA GLU A 187 26.53 24.23 9.25
C GLU A 187 25.89 23.49 8.07
N MET A 188 25.63 22.18 8.21
CA MET A 188 24.97 21.37 7.19
C MET A 188 23.53 21.86 6.93
N VAL A 189 22.76 22.13 7.99
CA VAL A 189 21.37 22.60 7.83
C VAL A 189 21.30 24.08 7.43
N ASP A 190 22.24 24.92 7.89
CA ASP A 190 22.29 26.34 7.52
C ASP A 190 22.54 26.51 6.01
N SER A 191 23.38 25.65 5.45
CA SER A 191 23.75 25.64 4.02
C SER A 191 22.73 24.90 3.14
N ALA A 192 21.75 24.22 3.72
CA ALA A 192 20.78 23.41 3.00
C ALA A 192 19.65 24.25 2.37
N LEU A 193 18.95 23.62 1.44
CA LEU A 193 17.73 24.18 0.84
C LEU A 193 16.52 23.99 1.77
N PRO A 194 15.52 24.89 1.74
CA PRO A 194 14.22 24.67 2.36
C PRO A 194 13.54 23.40 1.84
N PHE A 195 12.63 22.83 2.64
CA PHE A 195 11.98 21.56 2.35
C PHE A 195 11.30 21.50 0.97
N VAL A 196 10.60 22.57 0.55
CA VAL A 196 9.88 22.60 -0.73
C VAL A 196 10.83 22.42 -1.92
N ASP A 197 11.98 23.09 -1.89
CA ASP A 197 12.99 23.00 -2.96
C ASP A 197 13.68 21.62 -2.98
N VAL A 198 13.89 21.02 -1.81
CA VAL A 198 14.40 19.65 -1.69
C VAL A 198 13.38 18.65 -2.22
N LEU A 199 12.09 18.84 -1.93
CA LEU A 199 11.01 18.00 -2.44
C LEU A 199 10.92 18.06 -3.97
N ASP A 200 11.10 19.23 -4.57
CA ASP A 200 11.11 19.38 -6.03
C ASP A 200 12.36 18.76 -6.68
N SER A 201 13.52 18.87 -6.01
CA SER A 201 14.75 18.16 -6.40
C SER A 201 14.56 16.64 -6.34
N PHE A 202 13.91 16.15 -5.29
CA PHE A 202 13.56 14.74 -5.13
C PHE A 202 12.62 14.24 -6.23
N ARG A 203 11.59 15.02 -6.57
CA ARG A 203 10.67 14.70 -7.70
C ARG A 203 11.40 14.67 -9.04
N THR A 204 12.35 15.57 -9.26
CA THR A 204 13.18 15.59 -10.48
C THR A 204 14.02 14.31 -10.57
N TRP A 205 14.64 13.89 -9.47
CA TRP A 205 15.36 12.61 -9.41
C TRP A 205 14.44 11.42 -9.68
N MET A 206 13.21 11.39 -9.12
CA MET A 206 12.23 10.35 -9.43
C MET A 206 11.87 10.28 -10.92
N GLN A 207 11.77 11.43 -11.59
CA GLN A 207 11.46 11.50 -13.03
C GLN A 207 12.56 10.92 -13.91
N MET A 208 13.84 11.00 -13.51
CA MET A 208 14.94 10.34 -14.24
C MET A 208 14.77 8.82 -14.36
N TYR A 209 13.98 8.24 -13.44
CA TYR A 209 13.64 6.82 -13.38
C TYR A 209 12.23 6.51 -13.93
N CYS A 210 11.55 7.52 -14.49
CA CYS A 210 10.15 7.47 -14.95
C CYS A 210 9.18 7.02 -13.84
N LEU A 211 9.52 7.21 -12.56
CA LEU A 211 8.69 6.71 -11.45
C LEU A 211 7.32 7.38 -11.48
N GLY A 212 6.26 6.56 -11.49
CA GLY A 212 4.88 7.04 -11.60
C GLY A 212 4.35 7.14 -13.03
N GLU A 213 5.19 6.92 -14.04
CA GLU A 213 4.73 6.74 -15.41
C GLU A 213 4.17 5.32 -15.64
N ARG A 214 3.45 5.13 -16.76
CA ARG A 214 2.68 3.91 -17.10
C ARG A 214 3.43 2.58 -16.96
N GLU A 215 4.76 2.59 -17.03
CA GLU A 215 5.60 1.39 -17.05
C GLU A 215 6.47 1.20 -15.81
N ALA A 216 6.55 2.20 -14.91
CA ALA A 216 7.43 2.17 -13.74
C ALA A 216 6.63 2.42 -12.46
N TYR A 217 5.74 1.45 -12.17
CA TYR A 217 5.07 1.36 -10.88
C TYR A 217 6.09 1.26 -9.75
N PHE A 218 5.90 2.05 -8.71
CA PHE A 218 6.75 2.08 -7.53
C PHE A 218 5.91 2.16 -6.26
N ALA A 219 6.58 1.98 -5.12
CA ALA A 219 6.03 2.30 -3.81
C ALA A 219 7.12 2.77 -2.87
N PHE A 220 6.77 3.66 -1.96
CA PHE A 220 7.63 4.05 -0.84
C PHE A 220 7.71 2.94 0.20
N VAL A 221 8.87 2.82 0.84
CA VAL A 221 9.13 1.87 1.93
C VAL A 221 9.79 2.62 3.09
N THR A 222 9.29 2.39 4.31
CA THR A 222 9.75 3.05 5.54
C THR A 222 9.89 2.06 6.69
N ASP A 223 10.74 2.36 7.69
CA ASP A 223 10.88 1.57 8.92
C ASP A 223 9.81 1.94 9.98
N GLY A 224 8.55 1.74 9.61
CA GLY A 224 7.42 2.05 10.47
C GLY A 224 6.52 3.13 9.86
N PRO A 225 5.54 3.63 10.63
CA PRO A 225 4.59 4.60 10.10
C PRO A 225 5.09 6.05 10.19
N TRP A 226 6.13 6.35 10.98
CA TRP A 226 6.36 7.72 11.45
C TRP A 226 6.90 8.68 10.40
N ASP A 227 7.77 8.23 9.50
CA ASP A 227 8.31 9.05 8.40
C ASP A 227 7.19 9.77 7.63
N ILE A 228 6.17 9.01 7.23
CA ILE A 228 5.07 9.55 6.44
C ILE A 228 3.94 10.05 7.32
N ALA A 229 3.51 9.26 8.31
CA ALA A 229 2.31 9.56 9.09
C ALA A 229 2.50 10.69 10.10
N LYS A 230 3.73 10.95 10.53
CA LYS A 230 4.08 12.02 11.46
C LYS A 230 4.95 13.08 10.78
N PHE A 231 6.19 12.75 10.45
CA PHE A 231 7.21 13.74 10.09
C PHE A 231 6.91 14.47 8.79
N LEU A 232 6.66 13.74 7.70
CA LEU A 232 6.29 14.34 6.42
C LEU A 232 4.99 15.15 6.52
N GLN A 233 4.02 14.66 7.29
CA GLN A 233 2.76 15.35 7.47
C GLN A 233 2.92 16.67 8.23
N MET A 234 3.70 16.68 9.32
CA MET A 234 4.05 17.90 10.06
C MET A 234 4.80 18.88 9.16
N GLN A 235 5.81 18.39 8.44
CA GLN A 235 6.58 19.20 7.51
C GLN A 235 5.71 19.82 6.41
N CYS A 236 4.74 19.07 5.87
CA CYS A 236 3.79 19.57 4.89
C CYS A 236 2.97 20.74 5.46
N ILE A 237 2.47 20.63 6.70
CA ILE A 237 1.71 21.71 7.35
C ILE A 237 2.59 22.96 7.51
N GLN A 238 3.79 22.79 8.06
CA GLN A 238 4.77 23.86 8.27
C GLN A 238 5.18 24.54 6.96
N SER A 239 5.29 23.77 5.87
CA SER A 239 5.65 24.25 4.54
C SER A 239 4.45 24.71 3.70
N GLN A 240 3.24 24.77 4.28
CA GLN A 240 2.00 25.16 3.60
C GLN A 240 1.64 24.28 2.38
N LEU A 241 1.98 22.99 2.46
CA LEU A 241 1.63 21.95 1.50
C LEU A 241 0.43 21.12 2.00
N ASP A 242 -0.79 21.67 1.93
CA ASP A 242 -2.04 20.93 2.18
C ASP A 242 -2.84 20.78 0.88
N PRO A 243 -3.26 19.57 0.50
CA PRO A 243 -3.06 18.29 1.19
C PRO A 243 -1.67 17.67 1.00
N VAL A 244 -1.26 16.76 1.92
CA VAL A 244 -0.04 15.92 1.78
C VAL A 244 0.03 15.39 0.35
N PRO A 245 1.17 15.46 -0.37
CA PRO A 245 1.22 15.05 -1.77
C PRO A 245 0.79 13.59 -1.98
N HIS A 246 0.04 13.35 -3.06
CA HIS A 246 -0.67 12.08 -3.28
C HIS A 246 0.28 10.87 -3.34
N GLU A 247 1.47 11.06 -3.91
CA GLU A 247 2.52 10.05 -4.05
C GLU A 247 2.98 9.45 -2.71
N PHE A 248 2.88 10.19 -1.59
CA PHE A 248 3.27 9.70 -0.27
C PHE A 248 2.13 9.08 0.52
N ARG A 249 0.87 9.21 0.07
CA ARG A 249 -0.29 8.82 0.90
C ARG A 249 -0.46 7.32 1.04
N ALA A 250 0.24 6.50 0.27
CA ALA A 250 0.21 5.05 0.40
C ALA A 250 1.63 4.51 0.33
N TYR A 251 2.03 3.73 1.33
CA TYR A 251 3.41 3.29 1.50
C TYR A 251 3.48 1.90 2.14
N ILE A 252 4.69 1.33 2.11
CA ILE A 252 5.01 0.03 2.67
C ILE A 252 5.72 0.26 4.00
N ASN A 253 5.04 -0.01 5.10
CA ASN A 253 5.67 -0.18 6.40
C ASN A 253 6.37 -1.54 6.44
N ILE A 254 7.71 -1.54 6.38
CA ILE A 254 8.46 -2.79 6.26
C ILE A 254 8.38 -3.62 7.54
N ARG A 255 8.25 -3.00 8.72
CA ARG A 255 8.09 -3.72 10.00
C ARG A 255 6.90 -4.67 9.98
N LYS A 256 5.79 -4.25 9.37
CA LYS A 256 4.59 -5.10 9.25
C LYS A 256 4.77 -6.24 8.27
N SER A 257 5.40 -5.97 7.13
CA SER A 257 5.74 -7.01 6.16
C SER A 257 6.70 -8.03 6.79
N PHE A 258 7.68 -7.56 7.57
CA PHE A 258 8.65 -8.37 8.29
C PHE A 258 7.96 -9.24 9.34
N ALA A 259 7.11 -8.63 10.20
CA ALA A 259 6.33 -9.32 11.22
C ALA A 259 5.53 -10.50 10.64
N ASN A 260 4.82 -10.24 9.54
CA ASN A 260 4.00 -11.24 8.86
C ASN A 260 4.80 -12.41 8.31
N LYS A 261 6.07 -12.21 7.96
CA LYS A 261 6.93 -13.25 7.38
C LYS A 261 7.68 -14.04 8.45
N TYR A 262 8.36 -13.34 9.36
CA TYR A 262 9.37 -13.94 10.24
C TYR A 262 8.92 -14.12 11.69
N CYS A 263 7.87 -13.40 12.12
CA CYS A 263 7.43 -13.41 13.52
C CYS A 263 6.22 -14.31 13.79
N ARG A 264 5.67 -15.01 12.78
CA ARG A 264 4.52 -15.91 12.97
C ARG A 264 4.89 -17.04 13.94
N GLY A 265 4.31 -17.01 15.14
CA GLY A 265 4.52 -18.01 16.19
C GLY A 265 5.79 -17.81 17.05
N ARG A 266 6.48 -16.67 16.95
CA ARG A 266 7.63 -16.32 17.78
C ARG A 266 7.47 -14.94 18.40
N SER A 267 7.76 -14.81 19.68
CA SER A 267 7.83 -13.50 20.34
C SER A 267 9.14 -12.83 19.95
N ILE A 268 9.09 -11.85 19.06
CA ILE A 268 10.24 -10.96 18.78
C ILE A 268 10.03 -9.70 19.64
N PRO A 269 10.96 -9.38 20.55
CA PRO A 269 10.72 -8.42 21.63
C PRO A 269 10.42 -6.99 21.14
N LYS A 270 11.02 -6.55 20.02
CA LYS A 270 10.66 -5.33 19.28
C LYS A 270 11.05 -5.46 17.80
N ILE A 271 10.20 -4.99 16.89
CA ILE A 271 10.49 -4.94 15.45
C ILE A 271 10.91 -3.52 15.11
N ASN A 272 12.22 -3.28 15.12
CA ASN A 272 12.90 -2.07 14.65
C ASN A 272 14.03 -2.47 13.68
N LEU A 273 14.69 -1.49 13.06
CA LEU A 273 15.77 -1.72 12.10
C LEU A 273 16.83 -2.73 12.60
N THR A 274 17.46 -2.45 13.75
CA THR A 274 18.49 -3.33 14.34
C THR A 274 17.96 -4.72 14.67
N GLY A 275 16.72 -4.83 15.17
CA GLY A 275 16.07 -6.11 15.46
C GLY A 275 15.81 -6.92 14.20
N MET A 276 15.38 -6.28 13.11
CA MET A 276 15.19 -6.93 11.81
C MET A 276 16.51 -7.41 11.20
N LEU A 277 17.56 -6.59 11.25
CA LEU A 277 18.90 -6.99 10.81
C LEU A 277 19.41 -8.21 11.58
N THR A 278 19.31 -8.16 12.91
CA THR A 278 19.72 -9.26 13.80
C THR A 278 18.97 -10.55 13.47
N ALA A 279 17.66 -10.49 13.30
CA ALA A 279 16.83 -11.65 12.95
C ALA A 279 17.16 -12.25 11.57
N LEU A 280 17.75 -11.46 10.66
CA LEU A 280 18.24 -11.90 9.36
C LEU A 280 19.73 -12.30 9.36
N ASN A 281 20.39 -12.29 10.53
CA ASN A 281 21.84 -12.48 10.68
C ASN A 281 22.66 -11.46 9.87
N MET A 282 22.22 -10.21 9.86
CA MET A 282 22.89 -9.08 9.22
C MET A 282 23.34 -8.08 10.28
N THR A 283 24.43 -7.36 10.01
CA THR A 283 24.91 -6.25 10.84
C THR A 283 24.52 -4.92 10.23
N PHE A 284 24.35 -3.91 11.07
CA PHE A 284 24.19 -2.53 10.61
C PHE A 284 25.45 -2.08 9.87
N GLU A 285 25.29 -1.38 8.75
CA GLU A 285 26.38 -0.78 7.97
C GLU A 285 26.26 0.74 7.98
N GLY A 286 27.32 1.46 8.35
CA GLY A 286 27.32 2.92 8.47
C GLY A 286 27.06 3.39 9.90
N ARG A 287 26.43 4.56 10.05
CA ARG A 287 26.11 5.18 11.34
C ARG A 287 24.60 5.11 11.62
N GLU A 288 24.20 4.57 12.77
CA GLU A 288 22.78 4.62 13.19
C GLU A 288 22.31 6.07 13.33
N HIS A 289 21.07 6.38 12.94
CA HIS A 289 20.49 7.73 12.90
C HIS A 289 21.15 8.67 11.88
N CYS A 290 21.85 8.11 10.90
CA CYS A 290 22.13 8.80 9.64
C CYS A 290 21.09 8.30 8.66
N GLY A 291 20.15 9.15 8.24
CA GLY A 291 18.98 8.71 7.49
C GLY A 291 19.35 7.96 6.21
N LEU A 292 20.46 8.37 5.56
CA LEU A 292 20.97 7.65 4.40
C LEU A 292 21.44 6.23 4.71
N ASP A 293 22.20 6.04 5.78
CA ASP A 293 22.70 4.71 6.17
C ASP A 293 21.54 3.83 6.67
N ASP A 294 20.60 4.40 7.40
CA ASP A 294 19.37 3.71 7.80
C ASP A 294 18.56 3.28 6.57
N SER A 295 18.36 4.16 5.59
CA SER A 295 17.72 3.85 4.31
C SER A 295 18.42 2.71 3.55
N LYS A 296 19.77 2.68 3.54
CA LYS A 296 20.53 1.57 2.93
C LYS A 296 20.31 0.25 3.67
N ASN A 297 20.31 0.27 5.01
CA ASN A 297 20.06 -0.93 5.81
C ASN A 297 18.62 -1.45 5.65
N ILE A 298 17.63 -0.55 5.59
CA ILE A 298 16.24 -0.90 5.25
C ILE A 298 16.20 -1.52 3.85
N ALA A 299 16.92 -0.96 2.87
CA ALA A 299 16.99 -1.53 1.52
C ALA A 299 17.60 -2.94 1.51
N ARG A 300 18.65 -3.17 2.30
CA ARG A 300 19.25 -4.51 2.48
C ARG A 300 18.23 -5.51 3.05
N ILE A 301 17.44 -5.11 4.05
CA ILE A 301 16.34 -5.93 4.58
C ILE A 301 15.30 -6.22 3.49
N VAL A 302 14.84 -5.20 2.77
CA VAL A 302 13.84 -5.35 1.70
C VAL A 302 14.33 -6.33 0.63
N ILE A 303 15.57 -6.20 0.18
CA ILE A 303 16.18 -7.11 -0.80
C ILE A 303 16.20 -8.55 -0.26
N LYS A 304 16.66 -8.74 0.98
CA LYS A 304 16.67 -10.05 1.63
C LYS A 304 15.25 -10.64 1.73
N MET A 305 14.25 -9.82 2.07
CA MET A 305 12.86 -10.23 2.11
C MET A 305 12.31 -10.65 0.75
N ILE A 306 12.69 -9.95 -0.33
CA ILE A 306 12.32 -10.32 -1.71
C ILE A 306 12.96 -11.67 -2.08
N MET A 307 14.25 -11.87 -1.74
CA MET A 307 14.95 -13.14 -1.95
C MET A 307 14.30 -14.29 -1.16
N ASP A 308 13.88 -14.01 0.07
CA ASP A 308 13.15 -14.92 0.95
C ASP A 308 11.67 -15.05 0.59
N ARG A 309 11.27 -14.60 -0.61
CA ARG A 309 9.96 -14.89 -1.17
C ARG A 309 8.81 -14.24 -0.38
N SER A 310 9.08 -13.09 0.25
CA SER A 310 8.08 -12.31 0.98
C SER A 310 7.16 -11.56 0.03
N GLU A 311 5.87 -11.48 0.38
CA GLU A 311 4.90 -10.62 -0.31
C GLU A 311 5.04 -9.19 0.24
N ILE A 312 5.78 -8.35 -0.49
CA ILE A 312 5.93 -6.92 -0.16
C ILE A 312 4.88 -6.14 -0.94
N ARG A 313 3.96 -5.49 -0.23
CA ARG A 313 2.87 -4.69 -0.78
C ARG A 313 2.62 -3.48 0.09
N ILE A 314 2.03 -2.44 -0.51
CA ILE A 314 1.48 -1.30 0.24
C ILE A 314 0.53 -1.86 1.31
N ASN A 315 0.76 -1.47 2.56
CA ASN A 315 0.07 -1.99 3.73
C ASN A 315 -0.42 -0.88 4.66
N GLU A 316 -0.07 0.38 4.39
CA GLU A 316 -0.54 1.56 5.10
C GLU A 316 -0.90 2.68 4.12
N LYS A 317 -1.91 3.47 4.50
CA LYS A 317 -2.34 4.66 3.77
C LYS A 317 -2.80 5.77 4.70
N LEU A 318 -2.56 7.01 4.31
CA LEU A 318 -3.10 8.20 4.94
C LEU A 318 -4.53 8.46 4.45
N VAL A 319 -5.47 8.53 5.40
CA VAL A 319 -6.88 8.88 5.18
C VAL A 319 -7.18 10.18 5.92
N ARG A 320 -7.81 11.14 5.24
CA ARG A 320 -8.12 12.45 5.84
C ARG A 320 -9.24 12.29 6.87
N VAL A 321 -9.06 12.87 8.04
CA VAL A 321 -10.09 12.86 9.09
C VAL A 321 -11.22 13.81 8.70
N LYS A 322 -12.46 13.33 8.71
CA LYS A 322 -13.63 14.18 8.50
C LYS A 322 -13.92 14.99 9.76
N GLU A 323 -14.38 16.23 9.62
CA GLU A 323 -14.62 17.14 10.77
C GLU A 323 -15.52 16.51 11.85
N ASN A 324 -16.51 15.72 11.44
CA ASN A 324 -17.47 15.05 12.33
C ASN A 324 -16.88 13.85 13.11
N GLU A 325 -15.67 13.40 12.77
CA GLU A 325 -14.98 12.26 13.41
C GLU A 325 -13.89 12.70 14.39
N LYS A 326 -13.64 14.02 14.53
CA LYS A 326 -12.62 14.55 15.46
C LYS A 326 -13.00 14.40 16.94
N GLU A 327 -14.29 14.27 17.27
CA GLU A 327 -14.77 14.20 18.66
C GLU A 327 -14.77 12.78 19.25
N THR A 328 -14.72 11.74 18.43
CA THR A 328 -14.84 10.36 18.89
C THR A 328 -13.47 9.70 19.00
N MET A 329 -13.16 9.25 20.21
CA MET A 329 -12.18 8.20 20.56
C MET A 329 -10.85 8.68 21.19
N LEU A 330 -10.95 9.27 22.38
CA LEU A 330 -9.88 9.13 23.37
C LEU A 330 -10.29 8.05 24.39
N PRO A 331 -9.42 7.06 24.67
CA PRO A 331 -9.63 6.17 25.80
C PRO A 331 -9.73 7.01 27.09
N LEU A 332 -10.79 6.80 27.87
CA LEU A 332 -11.05 7.52 29.12
C LEU A 332 -9.93 7.34 30.17
N GLU A 333 -9.04 6.37 29.98
CA GLU A 333 -7.96 6.02 30.89
C GLU A 333 -6.59 6.02 30.17
N MET A 334 -5.99 7.20 30.04
CA MET A 334 -4.58 7.35 29.65
C MET A 334 -3.86 8.32 30.58
N SER A 335 -2.62 7.97 30.93
CA SER A 335 -1.73 8.83 31.73
C SER A 335 -1.49 10.16 31.02
N ARG A 336 -1.14 11.22 31.77
CA ARG A 336 -0.81 12.53 31.16
C ARG A 336 0.39 12.42 30.21
N GLU A 337 1.42 11.68 30.61
CA GLU A 337 2.62 11.45 29.80
C GLU A 337 2.32 10.72 28.48
N ASP A 338 1.45 9.72 28.49
CA ASP A 338 1.06 9.01 27.26
C ASP A 338 0.12 9.84 26.38
N ARG A 339 -0.68 10.73 26.99
CA ARG A 339 -1.46 11.73 26.25
C ARG A 339 -0.54 12.71 25.54
N ASP A 340 0.44 13.28 26.23
CA ASP A 340 1.38 14.24 25.66
C ASP A 340 2.22 13.60 24.53
N ARG A 341 2.63 12.33 24.69
CA ARG A 341 3.32 11.55 23.64
C ARG A 341 2.49 11.31 22.38
N LEU A 342 1.16 11.35 22.50
CA LEU A 342 0.24 11.10 21.39
C LEU A 342 -0.53 12.34 20.95
N ALA A 343 -0.33 13.50 21.60
CA ALA A 343 -1.05 14.74 21.32
C ALA A 343 -0.91 15.19 19.85
N TRP A 344 0.27 14.94 19.25
CA TRP A 344 0.48 15.18 17.82
C TRP A 344 -0.52 14.43 16.94
N LYS A 345 -0.98 13.23 17.34
CA LYS A 345 -1.96 12.47 16.55
C LYS A 345 -3.24 13.26 16.38
N ASP A 346 -3.71 13.93 17.42
CA ASP A 346 -5.00 14.63 17.39
C ASP A 346 -4.98 15.82 16.44
N ASN A 347 -3.82 16.48 16.32
CA ASN A 347 -3.65 17.70 15.53
C ASN A 347 -3.37 17.46 14.03
N LEU A 348 -3.05 16.24 13.63
CA LEU A 348 -2.74 15.93 12.23
C LEU A 348 -4.02 15.72 11.38
N PRO A 349 -4.11 16.24 10.15
CA PRO A 349 -5.29 16.09 9.29
C PRO A 349 -5.52 14.67 8.74
N TYR A 350 -4.51 13.80 8.73
CA TYR A 350 -4.56 12.43 8.25
C TYR A 350 -4.31 11.40 9.35
N ARG A 351 -4.90 10.22 9.20
CA ARG A 351 -4.70 9.04 10.03
C ARG A 351 -4.21 7.86 9.19
N VAL A 352 -3.44 6.99 9.83
CA VAL A 352 -2.97 5.75 9.19
C VAL A 352 -4.09 4.72 9.18
N HIS A 353 -4.54 4.38 7.98
CA HIS A 353 -5.41 3.25 7.71
C HIS A 353 -4.60 2.03 7.27
N GLN A 354 -4.96 0.85 7.80
CA GLN A 354 -4.29 -0.40 7.48
C GLN A 354 -4.89 -1.03 6.22
N ILE A 355 -4.05 -1.36 5.26
CA ILE A 355 -4.49 -1.98 4.01
C ILE A 355 -4.42 -3.50 4.16
N SER A 356 -5.58 -4.13 4.19
CA SER A 356 -5.70 -5.59 4.17
C SER A 356 -5.18 -6.16 2.85
N ARG A 357 -4.87 -7.46 2.84
CA ARG A 357 -4.44 -8.12 1.60
C ARG A 357 -5.55 -8.08 0.55
N GLU A 358 -6.80 -8.21 0.97
CA GLU A 358 -7.99 -8.17 0.14
C GLU A 358 -8.15 -6.79 -0.51
N SER A 359 -8.02 -5.71 0.28
CA SER A 359 -8.11 -4.32 -0.20
C SER A 359 -6.98 -3.96 -1.17
N PHE A 360 -5.76 -4.45 -0.90
CA PHE A 360 -4.63 -4.29 -1.83
C PHE A 360 -4.89 -5.00 -3.17
N ILE A 361 -5.36 -6.25 -3.11
CA ILE A 361 -5.61 -7.06 -4.30
C ILE A 361 -6.73 -6.48 -5.17
N SER A 362 -7.77 -5.92 -4.58
CA SER A 362 -8.91 -5.32 -5.27
C SER A 362 -8.63 -3.90 -5.79
N ASP A 363 -7.45 -3.33 -5.54
CA ASP A 363 -7.12 -1.92 -5.81
C ASP A 363 -8.09 -0.93 -5.12
N GLU A 364 -8.79 -1.37 -4.07
CA GLU A 364 -9.72 -0.52 -3.30
C GLU A 364 -8.96 0.55 -2.52
N TYR A 365 -7.76 0.23 -2.03
CA TYR A 365 -6.91 1.20 -1.33
C TYR A 365 -6.54 2.44 -2.17
N LEU A 366 -6.67 2.38 -3.50
CA LEU A 366 -6.43 3.52 -4.40
C LEU A 366 -7.58 4.54 -4.41
N ASP A 367 -8.71 4.27 -3.75
CA ASP A 367 -9.82 5.22 -3.66
C ASP A 367 -9.42 6.45 -2.86
N CYS A 368 -9.36 7.61 -3.50
CA CYS A 368 -8.85 8.83 -2.89
C CYS A 368 -10.00 9.77 -2.54
N ASP A 369 -10.23 9.96 -1.24
CA ASP A 369 -11.32 10.81 -0.74
C ASP A 369 -11.24 12.25 -1.26
N THR A 370 -10.02 12.80 -1.44
CA THR A 370 -9.82 14.17 -1.94
C THR A 370 -9.84 14.28 -3.47
N CYS A 371 -9.65 13.17 -4.18
CA CYS A 371 -9.57 13.16 -5.64
C CYS A 371 -10.96 12.95 -6.27
N ASP A 372 -11.82 12.24 -5.55
CA ASP A 372 -13.21 11.96 -5.95
C ASP A 372 -14.17 13.13 -5.60
N GLU A 373 -13.71 14.16 -4.86
CA GLU A 373 -14.48 15.39 -4.55
C GLU A 373 -14.51 16.41 -5.72
N ASN A 374 -13.57 16.31 -6.66
CA ASN A 374 -13.45 17.23 -7.81
C ASN A 374 -13.87 16.59 -9.16
N GLN A 375 -14.60 15.45 -9.15
CA GLN A 375 -15.02 14.71 -10.36
C GLN A 375 -16.52 14.75 -10.64
#